data_AF-A0A7K8LDX5-F1
#
_entry.id   AF-A0A7K8LDX5-F1
#
_cell.length_a   1.000
_cell.length_b   1.000
_cell.length_c   1.000
_cell.angle_alpha   90.00
_cell.angle_beta   90.00
_cell.angle_gamma   90.00
#
_symmetry.space_group_name_H-M   'P 1'
#
loop_
_entity.id
_entity.type
_entity.pdbx_description
1 polymer ?
#
loop_
_entity_poly.entity_id
_entity_poly.type
_entity_poly.pdbx_seq_one_letter_code
_entity_poly.pdbx_strand_id
1 'polypeptide(L)'
;GRGGGSGRGPGEGAGGGGAGSFSPRRRLGGGWAALPATGGGGAMARSSLGPGVFSLGVLLLAATSGGGEAPPSSCEGVRKVFQLRRLGPLRGIPESPRAGVDLQVCTSKNPTCCTKKMEERYQTAAKQDIQQVLQTSSATLKFLISRNAAAFQETFEMLIRLAENYTSTLFCNAYRNMAAEATTRVQEFFTDVGLFIFGTDISTEAFVNRFFDTLFPVVYNHVINPGLTDISLEYAECLRMAQKDIRPFGNIPKKAIGQMGRSLLPSRTFLQALNLGIEVINTTDHLHFSKDCSRALLRMQYCPHCQGLTLSKPCMGYCLNVIRGCLANMAEVDLHWREYIQSLEELSSAMSGTYDMEHVLLNFHSLVNHALIRARINGPELSEQVNKVCGPPVRKPTQSPGCSFDQNKDNQGLKMFSRDSEETLTSRRKEFISHLRLYRAFYGGLADHLCGNELAAADGLPCWNGEDIVRRY
;
A
#
# COMPACT_ATOMS: atom_id res chain seq x y z
N GLY A 1 -42.65 4.99 48.17
CA GLY A 1 -43.36 6.14 47.57
C GLY A 1 -42.82 6.31 46.18
N ARG A 2 -43.64 6.10 45.13
CA ARG A 2 -44.65 7.01 44.55
C ARG A 2 -44.03 8.31 44.02
N GLY A 3 -44.15 8.49 42.70
CA GLY A 3 -43.89 9.73 41.99
C GLY A 3 -43.92 9.52 40.46
N GLY A 4 -45.06 9.07 39.93
CA GLY A 4 -45.32 9.00 38.50
C GLY A 4 -45.90 10.31 37.95
N GLY A 5 -45.70 10.53 36.65
CA GLY A 5 -46.36 11.59 35.87
C GLY A 5 -46.33 11.21 34.39
N SER A 6 -47.52 10.93 33.84
CA SER A 6 -47.81 10.45 32.49
C SER A 6 -48.55 11.52 31.70
N GLY A 7 -48.34 11.57 30.38
CA GLY A 7 -49.22 12.23 29.39
C GLY A 7 -48.56 12.29 28.01
N ARG A 8 -48.73 11.27 27.16
CA ARG A 8 -49.66 11.16 26.01
C ARG A 8 -49.52 12.26 24.94
N GLY A 9 -49.17 11.83 23.71
CA GLY A 9 -49.35 12.56 22.43
C GLY A 9 -50.84 12.65 22.02
N PRO A 10 -51.21 12.93 20.74
CA PRO A 10 -50.60 12.43 19.49
C PRO A 10 -50.56 13.46 18.31
N GLY A 11 -50.09 13.05 17.12
CA GLY A 11 -50.33 13.80 15.87
C GLY A 11 -49.41 13.41 14.70
N GLU A 12 -49.96 12.62 13.77
CA GLU A 12 -49.36 12.11 12.52
C GLU A 12 -49.02 13.18 11.48
N GLY A 13 -48.12 12.85 10.56
CA GLY A 13 -47.87 13.60 9.32
C GLY A 13 -46.81 12.94 8.44
N ALA A 14 -47.28 12.13 7.48
CA ALA A 14 -46.50 11.33 6.53
C ALA A 14 -45.72 12.16 5.49
N GLY A 15 -44.63 11.58 4.97
CA GLY A 15 -43.92 12.08 3.78
C GLY A 15 -42.75 11.18 3.41
N GLY A 16 -43.00 10.19 2.55
CA GLY A 16 -41.99 9.26 2.06
C GLY A 16 -41.04 9.87 1.03
N GLY A 17 -39.90 9.19 0.81
CA GLY A 17 -38.97 9.54 -0.26
C GLY A 17 -37.68 8.75 -0.24
N GLY A 18 -37.69 7.59 -0.92
CA GLY A 18 -36.59 7.15 -1.78
C GLY A 18 -35.29 6.63 -1.13
N ALA A 19 -35.19 5.31 -1.03
CA ALA A 19 -33.92 4.60 -0.90
C ALA A 19 -33.05 4.83 -2.15
N GLY A 20 -31.88 5.46 -1.96
CA GLY A 20 -30.84 5.59 -2.98
C GLY A 20 -29.94 4.36 -3.01
N SER A 21 -30.20 3.46 -3.95
CA SER A 21 -29.35 2.33 -4.31
C SER A 21 -28.08 2.80 -5.01
N PHE A 22 -26.92 2.61 -4.38
CA PHE A 22 -25.62 2.80 -5.04
C PHE A 22 -25.13 1.48 -5.63
N SER A 23 -25.37 1.32 -6.94
CA SER A 23 -24.61 0.41 -7.81
C SER A 23 -23.47 1.17 -8.49
N PRO A 24 -22.27 0.60 -8.63
CA PRO A 24 -21.35 1.01 -9.67
C PRO A 24 -21.46 0.05 -10.85
N ARG A 25 -22.04 0.55 -11.94
CA ARG A 25 -21.97 -0.07 -13.27
C ARG A 25 -20.55 0.06 -13.83
N ARG A 26 -20.13 -1.02 -14.50
CA ARG A 26 -18.98 -1.18 -15.40
C ARG A 26 -18.69 0.04 -16.29
N ARG A 27 -17.41 0.34 -16.49
CA ARG A 27 -16.90 0.90 -17.76
C ARG A 27 -15.80 -0.01 -18.32
N LEU A 28 -15.97 -0.32 -19.60
CA LEU A 28 -15.08 -1.06 -20.48
C LEU A 28 -13.88 -0.21 -20.94
N GLY A 29 -12.77 -0.87 -21.26
CA GLY A 29 -11.90 -0.48 -22.38
C GLY A 29 -10.51 0.06 -22.01
N GLY A 30 -9.49 -0.75 -22.25
CA GLY A 30 -8.08 -0.33 -22.20
C GLY A 30 -7.13 -1.52 -22.30
N GLY A 31 -7.11 -2.20 -23.45
CA GLY A 31 -6.17 -3.30 -23.72
C GLY A 31 -4.73 -2.79 -23.81
N TRP A 32 -3.82 -3.45 -23.11
CA TRP A 32 -2.38 -3.23 -23.24
C TRP A 32 -1.87 -4.21 -24.29
N ALA A 33 -1.51 -3.68 -25.45
CA ALA A 33 -0.86 -4.42 -26.52
C ALA A 33 0.57 -4.77 -26.11
N ALA A 34 0.88 -6.06 -26.16
CA ALA A 34 2.24 -6.58 -26.09
C ALA A 34 3.03 -6.15 -27.35
N LEU A 35 4.22 -5.59 -27.16
CA LEU A 35 5.20 -5.39 -28.24
C LEU A 35 6.12 -6.61 -28.34
N PRO A 36 6.43 -7.10 -29.56
CA PRO A 36 7.29 -8.26 -29.74
C PRO A 36 8.77 -7.87 -29.66
N ALA A 37 9.54 -8.75 -29.02
CA ALA A 37 11.00 -8.76 -29.12
C ALA A 37 11.40 -9.28 -30.52
N THR A 38 12.08 -8.44 -31.29
CA THR A 38 12.79 -8.86 -32.51
C THR A 38 14.26 -9.10 -32.17
N GLY A 39 14.64 -10.37 -32.13
CA GLY A 39 16.02 -10.81 -32.19
C GLY A 39 16.56 -10.63 -33.60
N GLY A 40 17.73 -10.02 -33.72
CA GLY A 40 18.50 -9.92 -34.96
C GLY A 40 19.97 -10.15 -34.63
N GLY A 41 20.45 -11.36 -34.91
CA GLY A 41 21.86 -11.71 -34.86
C GLY A 41 22.62 -11.05 -36.00
N GLY A 42 23.81 -10.54 -35.70
CA GLY A 42 24.75 -10.00 -36.67
C GLY A 42 26.17 -10.12 -36.11
N ALA A 43 26.82 -11.22 -36.44
CA ALA A 43 28.24 -11.44 -36.18
C ALA A 43 29.07 -10.45 -37.00
N MET A 44 30.09 -9.83 -36.39
CA MET A 44 31.22 -9.30 -37.14
C MET A 44 32.53 -9.54 -36.40
N ALA A 45 33.49 -9.95 -37.22
CA ALA A 45 34.72 -10.63 -36.87
C ALA A 45 35.75 -9.71 -36.20
N ARG A 46 36.53 -10.33 -35.31
CA ARG A 46 37.85 -9.86 -34.89
C ARG A 46 38.78 -9.82 -36.10
N SER A 47 39.48 -8.71 -36.31
CA SER A 47 40.75 -8.67 -37.00
C SER A 47 41.72 -7.75 -36.27
N SER A 48 42.79 -8.38 -35.82
CA SER A 48 43.98 -7.84 -35.18
C SER A 48 44.97 -7.34 -36.23
N LEU A 49 45.55 -6.14 -36.04
CA LEU A 49 46.88 -5.79 -36.55
C LEU A 49 47.57 -4.84 -35.57
N GLY A 50 48.84 -5.16 -35.30
CA GLY A 50 49.70 -4.56 -34.28
C GLY A 50 50.38 -3.23 -34.67
N PRO A 51 51.39 -2.79 -33.90
CA PRO A 51 51.71 -1.38 -33.68
C PRO A 51 52.72 -0.83 -34.68
N GLY A 52 52.51 0.42 -35.11
CA GLY A 52 53.45 1.19 -35.93
C GLY A 52 53.84 2.47 -35.20
N VAL A 53 55.12 2.56 -34.82
CA VAL A 53 55.77 3.71 -34.20
C VAL A 53 56.06 4.76 -35.28
N PHE A 54 55.57 5.99 -35.12
CA PHE A 54 56.14 7.17 -35.78
C PHE A 54 56.11 8.36 -34.81
N SER A 55 57.30 8.67 -34.28
CA SER A 55 57.62 9.94 -33.64
C SER A 55 57.77 11.04 -34.69
N LEU A 56 57.16 12.21 -34.48
CA LEU A 56 57.69 13.50 -34.95
C LEU A 56 56.91 14.68 -34.34
N GLY A 57 57.67 15.56 -33.66
CA GLY A 57 57.42 17.01 -33.70
C GLY A 57 56.47 17.60 -32.66
N VAL A 58 56.94 17.78 -31.43
CA VAL A 58 56.41 18.78 -30.50
C VAL A 58 56.80 20.18 -31.01
N LEU A 59 55.81 21.01 -31.33
CA LEU A 59 55.96 22.47 -31.32
C LEU A 59 54.98 23.04 -30.29
N LEU A 60 55.54 23.52 -29.16
CA LEU A 60 54.85 24.37 -28.22
C LEU A 60 54.50 25.70 -28.91
N LEU A 61 53.22 26.03 -28.97
CA LEU A 61 52.76 27.42 -29.00
C LEU A 61 51.97 27.65 -27.72
N ALA A 62 52.61 28.33 -26.78
CA ALA A 62 51.97 28.91 -25.62
C ALA A 62 51.00 30.01 -26.10
N ALA A 63 49.71 29.67 -26.15
CA ALA A 63 48.64 30.66 -26.15
C ALA A 63 48.11 30.77 -24.72
N THR A 64 48.65 31.72 -23.97
CA THR A 64 47.97 32.24 -22.78
C THR A 64 46.78 33.08 -23.25
N SER A 65 45.66 32.43 -23.55
CA SER A 65 44.37 33.11 -23.59
C SER A 65 43.70 32.90 -22.24
N GLY A 66 43.67 33.97 -21.45
CA GLY A 66 42.69 34.08 -20.37
C GLY A 66 41.31 33.93 -20.99
N GLY A 67 40.71 32.75 -20.80
CA GLY A 67 39.38 32.43 -21.30
C GLY A 67 38.31 33.15 -20.49
N GLY A 68 38.17 34.45 -20.72
CA GLY A 68 36.88 35.10 -20.57
C GLY A 68 36.06 34.75 -21.81
N GLU A 69 35.08 33.86 -21.65
CA GLU A 69 34.13 33.51 -22.71
C GLU A 69 33.43 34.80 -23.17
N ALA A 70 33.52 35.12 -24.46
CA ALA A 70 32.89 36.32 -25.00
C ALA A 70 31.38 36.27 -24.73
N PRO A 71 30.75 37.38 -24.30
CA PRO A 71 29.31 37.38 -24.02
C PRO A 71 28.55 36.89 -25.25
N PRO A 72 27.50 36.05 -25.07
CA PRO A 72 26.81 35.44 -26.18
C PRO A 72 26.31 36.53 -27.14
N SER A 73 26.68 36.47 -28.42
CA SER A 73 26.26 37.52 -29.38
C SER A 73 24.76 37.50 -29.68
N SER A 74 24.06 36.44 -29.28
CA SER A 74 22.63 36.20 -29.53
C SER A 74 21.97 35.38 -28.43
N CYS A 75 20.70 35.67 -28.14
CA CYS A 75 19.87 34.91 -27.20
C CYS A 75 19.05 33.79 -27.87
N GLU A 76 19.35 33.45 -29.12
CA GLU A 76 18.60 32.46 -29.90
C GLU A 76 18.60 31.06 -29.25
N GLY A 77 19.73 30.61 -28.70
CA GLY A 77 19.81 29.31 -28.00
C GLY A 77 18.86 29.24 -26.80
N VAL A 78 18.81 30.31 -26.01
CA VAL A 78 17.90 30.44 -24.87
C VAL A 78 16.44 30.43 -25.33
N ARG A 79 16.12 31.17 -26.40
CA ARG A 79 14.78 31.18 -27.01
C ARG A 79 14.33 29.79 -27.45
N LYS A 80 15.21 29.04 -28.13
CA LYS A 80 14.93 27.66 -28.57
C LYS A 80 14.63 26.72 -27.40
N VAL A 81 15.44 26.75 -26.35
CA VAL A 81 15.23 25.90 -25.16
C VAL A 81 13.96 26.30 -24.40
N PHE A 82 13.69 27.61 -24.27
CA PHE A 82 12.47 28.11 -23.63
C PHE A 82 11.20 27.67 -24.39
N GLN A 83 11.26 27.66 -25.72
CA GLN A 83 10.19 27.15 -26.59
C GLN A 83 10.03 25.63 -26.44
N LEU A 84 11.12 24.88 -26.52
CA LEU A 84 11.13 23.42 -26.46
C LEU A 84 10.53 22.91 -25.15
N ARG A 85 10.90 23.55 -24.03
CA ARG A 85 10.37 23.25 -22.70
C ARG A 85 8.98 23.85 -22.43
N ARG A 86 8.39 24.58 -23.39
CA ARG A 86 7.05 25.19 -23.31
C ARG A 86 6.85 26.06 -22.06
N LEU A 87 7.86 26.83 -21.69
CA LEU A 87 7.87 27.59 -20.42
C LEU A 87 7.05 28.89 -20.46
N GLY A 88 6.55 29.28 -21.63
CA GLY A 88 5.65 30.41 -21.80
C GLY A 88 5.67 31.01 -23.21
N PRO A 89 5.01 32.16 -23.40
CA PRO A 89 5.02 32.87 -24.68
C PRO A 89 6.43 33.33 -25.06
N LEU A 90 6.74 33.24 -26.35
CA LEU A 90 8.04 33.70 -26.89
C LEU A 90 8.11 35.24 -27.01
N ARG A 91 6.95 35.91 -27.01
CA ARG A 91 6.86 37.37 -26.98
C ARG A 91 7.38 37.85 -25.61
N GLY A 92 8.54 38.51 -25.60
CA GLY A 92 9.21 38.98 -24.37
C GLY A 92 10.54 38.31 -24.07
N ILE A 93 11.02 37.39 -24.91
CA ILE A 93 12.40 36.88 -24.85
C ILE A 93 13.30 37.86 -25.64
N PRO A 94 14.38 38.40 -25.04
CA PRO A 94 15.32 39.29 -25.73
C PRO A 94 15.95 38.65 -26.97
N GLU A 95 16.17 39.42 -28.03
CA GLU A 95 16.90 38.94 -29.22
C GLU A 95 18.41 38.96 -29.01
N SER A 96 18.92 40.03 -28.40
CA SER A 96 20.30 40.19 -27.96
C SER A 96 20.40 40.29 -26.43
N PRO A 97 21.57 39.98 -25.84
CA PRO A 97 21.78 40.13 -24.41
C PRO A 97 21.61 41.58 -23.97
N ARG A 98 21.11 41.76 -22.75
CA ARG A 98 20.80 43.07 -22.16
C ARG A 98 21.31 43.16 -20.72
N ALA A 99 21.25 44.34 -20.13
CA ALA A 99 21.51 44.50 -18.69
C ALA A 99 20.39 43.86 -17.85
N GLY A 100 20.76 43.07 -16.83
CA GLY A 100 19.84 42.29 -15.99
C GLY A 100 19.44 42.94 -14.67
N VAL A 101 19.27 44.27 -14.64
CA VAL A 101 19.03 45.06 -13.41
C VAL A 101 17.71 44.74 -12.68
N ASP A 102 16.77 44.10 -13.36
CA ASP A 102 15.45 43.69 -12.88
C ASP A 102 15.39 42.24 -12.37
N LEU A 103 16.47 41.47 -12.52
CA LEU A 103 16.56 40.08 -12.05
C LEU A 103 16.83 40.03 -10.55
N GLN A 104 16.19 39.09 -9.86
CA GLN A 104 16.30 38.97 -8.40
C GLN A 104 17.19 37.81 -7.94
N VAL A 105 17.37 36.79 -8.78
CA VAL A 105 18.08 35.54 -8.45
C VAL A 105 19.26 35.33 -9.37
N CYS A 106 19.04 35.42 -10.69
CA CYS A 106 20.05 35.23 -11.72
C CYS A 106 20.87 36.50 -11.98
N THR A 107 21.30 37.18 -10.92
CA THR A 107 22.11 38.40 -11.04
C THR A 107 23.51 38.05 -11.55
N SER A 108 23.91 38.60 -12.69
CA SER A 108 25.24 38.42 -13.28
C SER A 108 25.89 39.76 -13.59
N LYS A 109 27.23 39.82 -13.55
CA LYS A 109 28.01 40.94 -14.08
C LYS A 109 27.96 41.01 -15.62
N ASN A 110 27.73 39.85 -16.25
CA ASN A 110 27.62 39.70 -17.70
C ASN A 110 26.21 40.07 -18.21
N PRO A 111 26.07 40.52 -19.47
CA PRO A 111 24.79 40.68 -20.15
C PRO A 111 23.96 39.40 -20.09
N THR A 112 22.64 39.53 -19.93
CA THR A 112 21.71 38.42 -19.76
C THR A 112 20.69 38.32 -20.90
N CYS A 113 20.28 37.09 -21.20
CA CYS A 113 19.18 36.76 -22.10
C CYS A 113 17.83 36.59 -21.39
N CYS A 114 17.73 36.95 -20.11
CA CYS A 114 16.51 36.81 -19.32
C CYS A 114 15.82 38.16 -19.03
N THR A 115 14.51 38.08 -18.84
CA THR A 115 13.69 39.12 -18.23
C THR A 115 13.16 38.63 -16.88
N LYS A 116 12.73 39.53 -16.00
CA LYS A 116 12.07 39.15 -14.74
C LYS A 116 10.95 38.11 -14.95
N LYS A 117 10.13 38.27 -16.00
CA LYS A 117 9.06 37.32 -16.32
C LYS A 117 9.59 35.94 -16.72
N MET A 118 10.71 35.87 -17.43
CA MET A 118 11.37 34.59 -17.72
C MET A 118 11.92 33.95 -16.45
N GLU A 119 12.52 34.74 -15.56
CA GLU A 119 13.04 34.28 -14.26
C GLU A 119 11.94 33.64 -13.40
N GLU A 120 10.75 34.27 -13.32
CA GLU A 120 9.58 33.72 -12.62
C GLU A 120 9.09 32.39 -13.23
N ARG A 121 9.12 32.28 -14.57
CA ARG A 121 8.77 31.02 -15.27
C ARG A 121 9.79 29.93 -15.03
N TYR A 122 11.08 30.25 -15.09
CA TYR A 122 12.15 29.32 -14.76
C TYR A 122 12.10 28.88 -13.30
N GLN A 123 11.73 29.76 -12.37
CA GLN A 123 11.57 29.36 -10.97
C GLN A 123 10.46 28.31 -10.81
N THR A 124 9.34 28.49 -11.51
CA THR A 124 8.24 27.52 -11.49
C THR A 124 8.68 26.20 -12.11
N ALA A 125 9.38 26.26 -13.25
CA ALA A 125 9.92 25.09 -13.92
C ALA A 125 10.93 24.31 -13.06
N ALA A 126 11.82 25.01 -12.36
CA ALA A 126 12.81 24.39 -11.48
C ALA A 126 12.17 23.56 -10.37
N LYS A 127 11.08 24.06 -9.77
CA LYS A 127 10.32 23.30 -8.77
C LYS A 127 9.67 22.06 -9.37
N GLN A 128 9.05 22.20 -10.54
CA GLN A 128 8.38 21.10 -11.23
C GLN A 128 9.37 20.01 -11.66
N ASP A 129 10.53 20.40 -12.19
CA ASP A 129 11.59 19.48 -12.59
C ASP A 129 12.09 18.66 -11.39
N ILE A 130 12.37 19.31 -10.25
CA ILE A 130 12.80 18.59 -9.04
C ILE A 130 11.69 17.70 -8.50
N GLN A 131 10.44 18.17 -8.49
CA GLN A 131 9.31 17.35 -8.06
C GLN A 131 9.15 16.09 -8.94
N GLN A 132 9.30 16.24 -10.26
CA GLN A 132 9.22 15.11 -11.19
C GLN A 132 10.39 14.13 -11.01
N VAL A 133 11.59 14.64 -10.77
CA VAL A 133 12.77 13.81 -10.46
C VAL A 133 12.59 13.05 -9.15
N LEU A 134 12.03 13.69 -8.11
CA LEU A 134 11.67 13.04 -6.84
C LEU A 134 10.67 11.89 -7.07
N GLN A 135 9.56 12.18 -7.76
CA GLN A 135 8.53 11.17 -8.07
C GLN A 135 9.07 10.01 -8.90
N THR A 136 10.00 10.28 -9.83
CA THR A 136 10.62 9.24 -10.64
C THR A 136 11.52 8.36 -9.79
N SER A 137 12.28 8.95 -8.86
CA SER A 137 13.17 8.21 -7.96
C SER A 137 12.43 7.32 -6.96
N SER A 138 11.24 7.73 -6.50
CA SER A 138 10.41 6.98 -5.56
C SER A 138 9.46 5.97 -6.24
N ALA A 139 9.28 6.06 -7.57
CA ALA A 139 8.29 5.28 -8.31
C ALA A 139 8.42 3.76 -8.10
N THR A 140 9.65 3.23 -8.15
CA THR A 140 9.88 1.78 -7.96
C THR A 140 9.54 1.34 -6.55
N LEU A 141 9.92 2.12 -5.53
CA LEU A 141 9.59 1.87 -4.13
C LEU A 141 8.07 1.92 -3.91
N LYS A 142 7.41 2.96 -4.41
CA LYS A 142 5.95 3.11 -4.35
C LYS A 142 5.25 1.92 -4.99
N PHE A 143 5.66 1.55 -6.20
CA PHE A 143 5.10 0.41 -6.91
C PHE A 143 5.29 -0.90 -6.13
N LEU A 144 6.48 -1.12 -5.57
CA LEU A 144 6.78 -2.29 -4.76
C LEU A 144 5.82 -2.42 -3.58
N ILE A 145 5.63 -1.35 -2.79
CA ILE A 145 4.75 -1.38 -1.62
C ILE A 145 3.28 -1.48 -2.04
N SER A 146 2.81 -0.65 -2.98
CA SER A 146 1.41 -0.65 -3.42
C SER A 146 0.98 -1.97 -4.04
N ARG A 147 1.82 -2.57 -4.90
CA ARG A 147 1.51 -3.87 -5.51
C ARG A 147 1.40 -4.97 -4.46
N ASN A 148 2.33 -4.99 -3.50
CA ASN A 148 2.31 -6.02 -2.47
C ASN A 148 1.18 -5.82 -1.47
N ALA A 149 0.86 -4.58 -1.09
CA ALA A 149 -0.30 -4.27 -0.25
C ALA A 149 -1.60 -4.81 -0.87
N ALA A 150 -1.83 -4.54 -2.16
CA ALA A 150 -2.98 -5.06 -2.88
C ALA A 150 -2.99 -6.60 -2.94
N ALA A 151 -1.84 -7.23 -3.21
CA ALA A 151 -1.74 -8.69 -3.26
C ALA A 151 -1.98 -9.35 -1.89
N PHE A 152 -1.49 -8.76 -0.80
CA PHE A 152 -1.77 -9.26 0.56
C PHE A 152 -3.25 -9.11 0.90
N GLN A 153 -3.86 -7.97 0.57
CA GLN A 153 -5.29 -7.76 0.76
C GLN A 153 -6.11 -8.83 0.02
N GLU A 154 -5.86 -9.04 -1.27
CA GLU A 154 -6.54 -10.07 -2.08
C GLU A 154 -6.35 -11.48 -1.49
N THR A 155 -5.11 -11.80 -1.06
CA THR A 155 -4.83 -13.08 -0.42
C THR A 155 -5.61 -13.26 0.89
N PHE A 156 -5.69 -12.21 1.71
CA PHE A 156 -6.44 -12.26 2.97
C PHE A 156 -7.95 -12.42 2.73
N GLU A 157 -8.52 -11.68 1.78
CA GLU A 157 -9.93 -11.82 1.37
C GLU A 157 -10.23 -13.25 0.89
N MET A 158 -9.34 -13.81 0.07
CA MET A 158 -9.45 -15.18 -0.42
C MET A 158 -9.40 -16.22 0.73
N LEU A 159 -8.46 -16.09 1.67
CA LEU A 159 -8.33 -17.01 2.81
C LEU A 159 -9.57 -16.99 3.71
N ILE A 160 -10.16 -15.82 3.94
CA ILE A 160 -11.41 -15.66 4.71
C ILE A 160 -12.54 -16.41 4.03
N ARG A 161 -12.71 -16.22 2.71
CA ARG A 161 -13.73 -16.90 1.92
C ARG A 161 -13.54 -18.42 1.92
N LEU A 162 -12.31 -18.92 1.81
CA LEU A 162 -12.01 -20.35 1.87
C LEU A 162 -12.36 -20.92 3.25
N ALA A 163 -11.98 -20.24 4.33
CA ALA A 163 -12.26 -20.66 5.69
C ALA A 163 -13.78 -20.70 5.99
N GLU A 164 -14.53 -19.72 5.48
CA GLU A 164 -16.00 -19.71 5.52
C GLU A 164 -16.59 -20.93 4.80
N ASN A 165 -16.11 -21.21 3.59
CA ASN A 165 -16.59 -22.33 2.80
C ASN A 165 -16.27 -23.67 3.48
N TYR A 166 -15.04 -23.88 3.97
CA TYR A 166 -14.66 -25.10 4.68
C TYR A 166 -15.48 -25.30 5.96
N THR A 167 -15.75 -24.23 6.70
CA THR A 167 -16.57 -24.30 7.91
C THR A 167 -18.03 -24.57 7.59
N SER A 168 -18.58 -23.98 6.53
CA SER A 168 -19.94 -24.27 6.06
C SER A 168 -20.07 -25.71 5.54
N THR A 169 -19.07 -26.18 4.79
CA THR A 169 -18.99 -27.56 4.27
C THR A 169 -18.95 -28.59 5.39
N LEU A 170 -18.25 -28.30 6.50
CA LEU A 170 -18.28 -29.14 7.70
C LEU A 170 -19.72 -29.38 8.18
N PHE A 171 -20.51 -28.31 8.33
CA PHE A 171 -21.90 -28.44 8.77
C PHE A 171 -22.75 -29.19 7.75
N CYS A 172 -22.64 -28.85 6.46
CA CYS A 172 -23.37 -29.52 5.39
C CYS A 172 -23.07 -31.03 5.29
N ASN A 173 -21.82 -31.45 5.54
CA ASN A 173 -21.44 -32.85 5.39
C ASN A 173 -21.65 -33.66 6.66
N ALA A 174 -21.23 -33.14 7.82
CA ALA A 174 -21.21 -33.89 9.08
C ALA A 174 -22.40 -33.61 10.01
N TYR A 175 -23.11 -32.48 9.83
CA TYR A 175 -24.16 -31.99 10.73
C TYR A 175 -25.38 -31.46 9.96
N ARG A 176 -25.87 -32.25 9.00
CA ARG A 176 -26.90 -31.86 8.01
C ARG A 176 -28.17 -31.24 8.61
N ASN A 177 -28.64 -31.77 9.74
CA ASN A 177 -29.87 -31.34 10.41
C ASN A 177 -29.81 -29.92 10.97
N MET A 178 -28.61 -29.37 11.19
CA MET A 178 -28.41 -28.03 11.73
C MET A 178 -27.66 -27.10 10.77
N ALA A 179 -27.39 -27.55 9.55
CA ALA A 179 -26.52 -26.85 8.62
C ALA A 179 -27.09 -25.50 8.15
N ALA A 180 -28.41 -25.39 7.94
CA ALA A 180 -29.05 -24.14 7.53
C ALA A 180 -28.89 -23.04 8.59
N GLU A 181 -29.17 -23.38 9.86
CA GLU A 181 -29.01 -22.45 10.99
C GLU A 181 -27.53 -22.10 11.23
N ALA A 182 -26.65 -23.10 11.18
CA ALA A 182 -25.23 -22.91 11.41
C ALA A 182 -24.55 -22.05 10.33
N THR A 183 -24.95 -22.19 9.06
CA THR A 183 -24.36 -21.44 7.94
C THR A 183 -24.47 -19.93 8.16
N THR A 184 -25.62 -19.45 8.63
CA THR A 184 -25.82 -18.02 8.92
C THR A 184 -24.81 -17.51 9.96
N ARG A 185 -24.54 -18.30 11.01
CA ARG A 185 -23.58 -17.94 12.07
C ARG A 185 -22.13 -18.00 11.60
N VAL A 186 -21.82 -18.91 10.68
CA VAL A 186 -20.51 -18.99 10.03
C VAL A 186 -20.27 -17.76 9.16
N GLN A 187 -21.24 -17.36 8.34
CA GLN A 187 -21.17 -16.17 7.50
C GLN A 187 -20.96 -14.89 8.31
N GLU A 188 -21.74 -14.70 9.39
CA GLU A 188 -21.57 -13.57 10.30
C GLU A 188 -20.17 -13.53 10.92
N PHE A 189 -19.67 -14.68 11.37
CA PHE A 189 -18.33 -14.77 11.97
C PHE A 189 -17.21 -14.38 10.99
N PHE A 190 -17.23 -14.91 9.76
CA PHE A 190 -16.19 -14.58 8.77
C PHE A 190 -16.34 -13.16 8.21
N THR A 191 -17.55 -12.61 8.23
CA THR A 191 -17.77 -11.17 8.00
C THR A 191 -17.06 -10.34 9.06
N ASP A 192 -17.18 -10.68 10.36
CA ASP A 192 -16.45 -9.98 11.43
C ASP A 192 -14.93 -10.12 11.29
N VAL A 193 -14.45 -11.30 10.88
CA VAL A 193 -13.02 -11.52 10.62
C VAL A 193 -12.52 -10.59 9.51
N GLY A 194 -13.27 -10.44 8.41
CA GLY A 194 -12.96 -9.48 7.35
C GLY A 194 -12.98 -8.04 7.85
N LEU A 195 -14.04 -7.65 8.56
CA LEU A 195 -14.16 -6.31 9.16
C LEU A 195 -12.98 -6.02 10.11
N PHE A 196 -12.54 -7.00 10.91
CA PHE A 196 -11.38 -6.88 11.77
C PHE A 196 -10.09 -6.66 10.98
N ILE A 197 -9.81 -7.46 9.96
CA ILE A 197 -8.56 -7.36 9.19
C ILE A 197 -8.50 -6.03 8.41
N PHE A 198 -9.63 -5.56 7.88
CA PHE A 198 -9.68 -4.40 6.98
C PHE A 198 -10.09 -3.08 7.65
N GLY A 199 -10.09 -3.00 8.98
CA GLY A 199 -10.02 -1.71 9.68
C GLY A 199 -11.19 -1.34 10.58
N THR A 200 -12.11 -2.26 10.88
CA THR A 200 -13.12 -2.04 11.92
C THR A 200 -12.57 -2.47 13.27
N ASP A 201 -12.71 -1.63 14.30
CA ASP A 201 -12.25 -1.92 15.67
C ASP A 201 -13.21 -2.87 16.40
N ILE A 202 -13.27 -4.10 15.90
CA ILE A 202 -13.98 -5.22 16.54
C ILE A 202 -12.93 -6.03 17.33
N SER A 203 -13.26 -6.46 18.55
CA SER A 203 -12.35 -7.33 19.30
C SER A 203 -12.44 -8.78 18.83
N THR A 204 -11.30 -9.46 18.72
CA THR A 204 -11.22 -10.90 18.43
C THR A 204 -11.93 -11.73 19.49
N GLU A 205 -11.90 -11.30 20.74
CA GLU A 205 -12.67 -11.91 21.81
C GLU A 205 -14.18 -11.76 21.58
N ALA A 206 -14.63 -10.58 21.11
CA ALA A 206 -16.05 -10.29 20.95
C ALA A 206 -16.69 -11.17 19.87
N PHE A 207 -16.12 -11.22 18.66
CA PHE A 207 -16.73 -11.98 17.55
C PHE A 207 -16.58 -13.50 17.74
N VAL A 208 -15.49 -13.98 18.36
CA VAL A 208 -15.35 -15.41 18.70
C VAL A 208 -16.35 -15.82 19.76
N ASN A 209 -16.51 -15.05 20.83
CA ASN A 209 -17.52 -15.35 21.85
C ASN A 209 -18.93 -15.30 21.25
N ARG A 210 -19.26 -14.27 20.46
CA ARG A 210 -20.55 -14.18 19.77
C ARG A 210 -20.84 -15.40 18.90
N PHE A 211 -19.85 -15.90 18.16
CA PHE A 211 -20.01 -17.11 17.37
C PHE A 211 -20.36 -18.33 18.24
N PHE A 212 -19.63 -18.58 19.33
CA PHE A 212 -19.92 -19.72 20.19
C PHE A 212 -21.20 -19.54 21.03
N ASP A 213 -21.53 -18.33 21.46
CA ASP A 213 -22.77 -18.00 22.17
C ASP A 213 -23.99 -18.31 21.29
N THR A 214 -23.93 -17.89 20.02
CA THR A 214 -25.01 -18.10 19.06
C THR A 214 -25.03 -19.54 18.53
N LEU A 215 -23.89 -20.22 18.41
CA LEU A 215 -23.83 -21.62 18.00
C LEU A 215 -24.42 -22.57 19.06
N PHE A 216 -24.33 -22.23 20.35
CA PHE A 216 -24.75 -23.14 21.42
C PHE A 216 -26.22 -23.59 21.35
N PRO A 217 -27.23 -22.71 21.18
CA PRO A 217 -28.63 -23.13 21.01
C PRO A 217 -28.84 -24.15 19.89
N VAL A 218 -28.17 -23.94 18.75
CA VAL A 218 -28.23 -24.83 17.57
C VAL A 218 -27.66 -26.20 17.90
N VAL A 219 -26.48 -26.22 18.53
CA VAL A 219 -25.82 -27.47 18.95
C VAL A 219 -26.61 -28.18 20.04
N TYR A 220 -27.24 -27.42 20.95
CA TYR A 220 -28.06 -27.99 21.99
C TYR A 220 -29.27 -28.74 21.40
N ASN A 221 -29.98 -28.08 20.47
CA ASN A 221 -31.18 -28.63 19.83
C ASN A 221 -30.88 -29.88 18.99
N HIS A 222 -29.75 -29.92 18.29
CA HIS A 222 -29.48 -30.94 17.26
C HIS A 222 -28.44 -31.99 17.65
N VAL A 223 -27.61 -31.73 18.67
CA VAL A 223 -26.49 -32.61 19.06
C VAL A 223 -26.57 -33.05 20.52
N ILE A 224 -26.90 -32.16 21.46
CA ILE A 224 -26.90 -32.47 22.90
C ILE A 224 -28.24 -33.09 23.33
N ASN A 225 -29.34 -32.46 22.96
CA ASN A 225 -30.70 -32.87 23.34
C ASN A 225 -31.61 -32.87 22.10
N PRO A 226 -31.37 -33.80 21.15
CA PRO A 226 -32.18 -33.92 19.96
C PRO A 226 -33.64 -34.23 20.32
N GLY A 227 -34.55 -33.37 19.88
CA GLY A 227 -35.99 -33.55 20.03
C GLY A 227 -36.70 -33.69 18.69
N LEU A 228 -37.99 -34.04 18.73
CA LEU A 228 -38.85 -34.11 17.53
C LEU A 228 -39.24 -32.73 16.98
N THR A 229 -39.07 -31.69 17.79
CA THR A 229 -39.44 -30.30 17.49
C THR A 229 -38.35 -29.36 17.99
N ASP A 230 -38.22 -28.21 17.34
CA ASP A 230 -37.20 -27.21 17.66
C ASP A 230 -37.47 -26.54 19.02
N ILE A 231 -36.38 -26.16 19.70
CA ILE A 231 -36.48 -25.33 20.91
C ILE A 231 -37.10 -23.97 20.59
N SER A 232 -37.90 -23.46 21.52
CA SER A 232 -38.49 -22.13 21.41
C SER A 232 -37.42 -21.02 21.41
N LEU A 233 -37.72 -19.88 20.78
CA LEU A 233 -36.82 -18.73 20.74
C LEU A 233 -36.47 -18.23 22.14
N GLU A 234 -37.45 -18.23 23.05
CA GLU A 234 -37.24 -17.81 24.44
C GLU A 234 -36.23 -18.73 25.16
N TYR A 235 -36.31 -20.04 24.90
CA TYR A 235 -35.36 -21.02 25.45
C TYR A 235 -33.98 -20.90 24.81
N ALA A 236 -33.90 -20.64 23.50
CA ALA A 236 -32.65 -20.41 22.79
C ALA A 236 -31.88 -19.18 23.33
N GLU A 237 -32.59 -18.11 23.72
CA GLU A 237 -31.97 -16.95 24.33
C GLU A 237 -31.42 -17.26 25.74
N CYS A 238 -32.13 -18.07 26.54
CA CYS A 238 -31.59 -18.55 27.81
C CYS A 238 -30.30 -19.34 27.61
N LEU A 239 -30.28 -20.27 26.65
CA LEU A 239 -29.08 -21.05 26.32
C LEU A 239 -27.92 -20.14 25.93
N ARG A 240 -28.16 -19.12 25.08
CA ARG A 240 -27.15 -18.15 24.67
C ARG A 240 -26.50 -17.46 25.88
N MET A 241 -27.31 -17.04 26.85
CA MET A 241 -26.83 -16.38 28.07
C MET A 241 -26.11 -17.36 29.01
N ALA A 242 -26.61 -18.60 29.12
CA ALA A 242 -26.03 -19.64 29.97
C ALA A 242 -24.71 -20.24 29.42
N GLN A 243 -24.38 -19.98 28.15
CA GLN A 243 -23.19 -20.53 27.50
C GLN A 243 -21.90 -20.28 28.30
N LYS A 244 -21.75 -19.07 28.84
CA LYS A 244 -20.53 -18.63 29.53
C LYS A 244 -20.28 -19.38 30.83
N ASP A 245 -21.36 -19.75 31.53
CA ASP A 245 -21.30 -20.47 32.80
C ASP A 245 -21.18 -21.98 32.58
N ILE A 246 -21.97 -22.53 31.64
CA ILE A 246 -22.02 -23.97 31.33
C ILE A 246 -20.78 -24.42 30.54
N ARG A 247 -20.25 -23.55 29.68
CA ARG A 247 -19.08 -23.80 28.82
C ARG A 247 -19.17 -25.12 28.04
N PRO A 248 -20.21 -25.30 27.20
CA PRO A 248 -20.48 -26.55 26.48
C PRO A 248 -19.34 -26.98 25.55
N PHE A 249 -18.55 -26.01 25.06
CA PHE A 249 -17.41 -26.23 24.18
C PHE A 249 -16.06 -26.31 24.93
N GLY A 250 -16.06 -26.28 26.26
CA GLY A 250 -14.87 -26.38 27.11
C GLY A 250 -13.89 -25.22 26.95
N ASN A 251 -12.64 -25.51 26.57
CA ASN A 251 -11.58 -24.51 26.37
C ASN A 251 -11.44 -24.05 24.92
N ILE A 252 -12.25 -24.57 24.00
CA ILE A 252 -12.12 -24.31 22.57
C ILE A 252 -12.36 -22.84 22.21
N PRO A 253 -13.39 -22.15 22.75
CA PRO A 253 -13.55 -20.71 22.50
C PRO A 253 -12.31 -19.90 22.93
N LYS A 254 -11.74 -20.20 24.10
CA LYS A 254 -10.49 -19.54 24.56
C LYS A 254 -9.30 -19.82 23.63
N LYS A 255 -9.20 -21.05 23.11
CA LYS A 255 -8.16 -21.41 22.12
C LYS A 255 -8.36 -20.66 20.81
N ALA A 256 -9.60 -20.54 20.33
CA ALA A 256 -9.95 -19.79 19.13
C ALA A 256 -9.58 -18.31 19.28
N ILE A 257 -9.91 -17.67 20.41
CA ILE A 257 -9.52 -16.28 20.71
C ILE A 257 -8.00 -16.12 20.63
N GLY A 258 -7.25 -17.03 21.27
CA GLY A 258 -5.79 -16.99 21.26
C GLY A 258 -5.18 -17.19 19.86
N GLN A 259 -5.70 -18.14 19.08
CA GLN A 259 -5.22 -18.41 17.72
C GLN A 259 -5.54 -17.26 16.76
N MET A 260 -6.79 -16.79 16.77
CA MET A 260 -7.23 -15.66 15.94
C MET A 260 -6.50 -14.38 16.33
N GLY A 261 -6.38 -14.06 17.62
CA GLY A 261 -5.69 -12.86 18.09
C GLY A 261 -4.21 -12.82 17.66
N ARG A 262 -3.48 -13.92 17.84
CA ARG A 262 -2.05 -14.00 17.48
C ARG A 262 -1.80 -13.97 15.97
N SER A 263 -2.79 -14.34 15.19
CA SER A 263 -2.66 -14.46 13.73
C SER A 263 -3.17 -13.22 13.00
N LEU A 264 -4.38 -12.77 13.34
CA LEU A 264 -5.07 -11.71 12.62
C LEU A 264 -4.51 -10.32 12.95
N LEU A 265 -4.11 -10.06 14.20
CA LEU A 265 -3.60 -8.75 14.60
C LEU A 265 -2.30 -8.41 13.86
N PRO A 266 -1.27 -9.27 13.82
CA PRO A 266 -0.07 -9.00 13.03
C PRO A 266 -0.37 -8.78 11.53
N SER A 267 -1.26 -9.57 10.94
CA SER A 267 -1.65 -9.41 9.54
C SER A 267 -2.35 -8.08 9.26
N ARG A 268 -3.26 -7.65 10.16
CA ARG A 268 -3.89 -6.32 10.10
C ARG A 268 -2.84 -5.22 10.19
N THR A 269 -2.00 -5.26 11.22
CA THR A 269 -0.96 -4.25 11.44
C THR A 269 0.02 -4.18 10.27
N PHE A 270 0.34 -5.33 9.66
CA PHE A 270 1.22 -5.40 8.50
C PHE A 270 0.61 -4.67 7.30
N LEU A 271 -0.67 -4.94 6.98
CA LEU A 271 -1.36 -4.26 5.89
C LEU A 271 -1.50 -2.75 6.15
N GLN A 272 -1.82 -2.36 7.39
CA GLN A 272 -1.86 -0.96 7.80
C GLN A 272 -0.50 -0.26 7.64
N ALA A 273 0.59 -0.93 8.04
CA ALA A 273 1.94 -0.43 7.90
C ALA A 273 2.30 -0.20 6.42
N LEU A 274 1.93 -1.12 5.51
CA LEU A 274 2.13 -0.93 4.08
C LEU A 274 1.38 0.30 3.55
N ASN A 275 0.13 0.49 3.95
CA ASN A 275 -0.66 1.67 3.56
C ASN A 275 -0.05 2.98 4.08
N LEU A 276 0.45 2.97 5.33
CA LEU A 276 1.21 4.10 5.88
C LEU A 276 2.49 4.37 5.08
N GLY A 277 3.23 3.34 4.67
CA GLY A 277 4.41 3.49 3.82
C GLY A 277 4.09 4.17 2.48
N ILE A 278 2.96 3.82 1.86
CA ILE A 278 2.47 4.47 0.63
C ILE A 278 2.13 5.95 0.89
N GLU A 279 1.49 6.25 2.01
CA GLU A 279 1.15 7.63 2.41
C GLU A 279 2.40 8.48 2.67
N VAL A 280 3.41 7.94 3.36
CA VAL A 280 4.69 8.60 3.58
C VAL A 280 5.35 8.93 2.24
N ILE A 281 5.44 7.96 1.33
CA ILE A 281 6.02 8.19 -0.01
C ILE A 281 5.24 9.29 -0.75
N ASN A 282 3.91 9.20 -0.78
CA ASN A 282 3.06 10.19 -1.44
C ASN A 282 3.25 11.60 -0.86
N THR A 283 3.37 11.72 0.46
CA THR A 283 3.61 12.99 1.13
C THR A 283 4.99 13.55 0.78
N THR A 284 6.02 12.70 0.79
CA THR A 284 7.39 13.09 0.42
C THR A 284 7.57 13.38 -1.08
N ASP A 285 6.71 12.85 -1.94
CA ASP A 285 6.69 13.15 -3.38
C ASP A 285 6.13 14.54 -3.70
N HIS A 286 5.40 15.15 -2.76
CA HIS A 286 4.68 16.41 -2.95
C HIS A 286 5.14 17.48 -1.95
N LEU A 287 6.45 17.60 -1.78
CA LEU A 287 7.03 18.61 -0.89
C LEU A 287 6.77 20.04 -1.36
N HIS A 288 6.51 20.89 -0.38
CA HIS A 288 6.42 22.34 -0.59
C HIS A 288 7.81 22.95 -0.43
N PHE A 289 8.41 23.41 -1.54
CA PHE A 289 9.70 24.08 -1.50
C PHE A 289 9.59 25.48 -0.88
N SER A 290 10.46 25.77 0.09
CA SER A 290 10.60 27.11 0.68
C SER A 290 11.01 28.15 -0.38
N LYS A 291 10.86 29.44 -0.06
CA LYS A 291 11.29 30.52 -0.96
C LYS A 291 12.79 30.45 -1.24
N ASP A 292 13.60 30.14 -0.23
CA ASP A 292 15.06 30.06 -0.37
C ASP A 292 15.48 28.85 -1.20
N CYS A 293 14.89 27.67 -0.95
CA CYS A 293 15.10 26.51 -1.80
C CYS A 293 14.68 26.81 -3.26
N SER A 294 13.53 27.46 -3.46
CA SER A 294 13.06 27.84 -4.79
C SER A 294 14.04 28.75 -5.53
N ARG A 295 14.69 29.67 -4.82
CA ARG A 295 15.74 30.55 -5.39
C ARG A 295 17.02 29.76 -5.68
N ALA A 296 17.43 28.87 -4.77
CA ALA A 296 18.62 28.03 -4.95
C ALA A 296 18.48 27.07 -6.15
N LEU A 297 17.31 26.43 -6.30
CA LEU A 297 17.00 25.56 -7.45
C LEU A 297 17.04 26.32 -8.78
N LEU A 298 16.44 27.51 -8.83
CA LEU A 298 16.52 28.40 -9.99
C LEU A 298 17.99 28.74 -10.31
N ARG A 299 18.78 29.12 -9.31
CA ARG A 299 20.21 29.43 -9.48
C ARG A 299 21.02 28.25 -9.98
N MET A 300 20.69 27.06 -9.52
CA MET A 300 21.38 25.83 -9.90
C MET A 300 21.03 25.37 -11.32
N GLN A 301 19.75 25.40 -11.70
CA GLN A 301 19.29 24.75 -12.94
C GLN A 301 19.16 25.70 -14.13
N TYR A 302 18.69 26.94 -13.93
CA TYR A 302 18.23 27.79 -15.02
C TYR A 302 18.93 29.14 -15.14
N CYS A 303 19.60 29.64 -14.09
CA CYS A 303 20.44 30.83 -14.25
C CYS A 303 21.57 30.71 -15.28
N PRO A 304 22.16 29.52 -15.58
CA PRO A 304 23.09 29.39 -16.70
C PRO A 304 22.44 29.75 -18.05
N HIS A 305 21.16 29.42 -18.23
CA HIS A 305 20.43 29.76 -19.46
C HIS A 305 20.35 31.28 -19.64
N CYS A 306 20.22 32.03 -18.55
CA CYS A 306 20.23 33.48 -18.58
C CYS A 306 21.57 34.08 -19.04
N GLN A 307 22.66 33.31 -18.98
CA GLN A 307 23.97 33.66 -19.52
C GLN A 307 24.26 33.00 -20.89
N GLY A 308 23.27 32.36 -21.52
CA GLY A 308 23.43 31.66 -22.79
C GLY A 308 23.97 30.22 -22.67
N LEU A 309 24.24 29.75 -21.45
CA LEU A 309 24.78 28.42 -21.16
C LEU A 309 23.63 27.41 -21.00
N THR A 310 22.98 27.03 -22.10
CA THR A 310 21.77 26.19 -22.05
C THR A 310 22.02 24.68 -21.93
N LEU A 311 23.27 24.24 -21.99
CA LEU A 311 23.67 22.83 -21.94
C LEU A 311 24.48 22.48 -20.69
N SER A 312 24.79 23.45 -19.84
CA SER A 312 25.58 23.23 -18.63
C SER A 312 24.76 22.55 -17.54
N LYS A 313 25.35 21.53 -16.90
CA LYS A 313 24.82 20.94 -15.67
C LYS A 313 25.55 21.50 -14.44
N PRO A 314 24.89 21.55 -13.26
CA PRO A 314 25.56 21.94 -12.02
C PRO A 314 26.68 20.97 -11.65
N CYS A 315 27.70 21.48 -10.96
CA CYS A 315 28.74 20.66 -10.36
C CYS A 315 28.16 19.76 -9.27
N MET A 316 28.74 18.57 -9.08
CA MET A 316 28.26 17.58 -8.11
C MET A 316 28.12 18.15 -6.70
N GLY A 317 29.18 18.76 -6.17
CA GLY A 317 29.15 19.37 -4.83
C GLY A 317 28.11 20.50 -4.71
N TYR A 318 27.96 21.31 -5.76
CA TYR A 318 26.96 22.38 -5.78
C TYR A 318 25.52 21.82 -5.79
N CYS A 319 25.29 20.78 -6.60
CA CYS A 319 24.01 20.06 -6.63
C CYS A 319 23.67 19.49 -5.25
N LEU A 320 24.62 18.78 -4.63
CA LEU A 320 24.42 18.17 -3.32
C LEU A 320 24.09 19.21 -2.24
N ASN A 321 24.78 20.34 -2.23
CA ASN A 321 24.51 21.42 -1.28
C ASN A 321 23.09 21.98 -1.43
N VAL A 322 22.66 22.24 -2.66
CA VAL A 322 21.32 22.77 -2.95
C VAL A 322 20.24 21.73 -2.61
N ILE A 323 20.39 20.49 -3.07
CA ILE A 323 19.38 19.44 -2.89
C ILE A 323 19.28 19.04 -1.40
N ARG A 324 20.39 18.89 -0.67
CA ARG A 324 20.34 18.61 0.77
C ARG A 324 19.67 19.74 1.54
N GLY A 325 19.94 21.00 1.19
CA GLY A 325 19.25 22.14 1.79
C GLY A 325 17.74 22.14 1.51
N CYS A 326 17.35 21.79 0.28
CA CYS A 326 15.94 21.68 -0.12
C CYS A 326 15.19 20.50 0.53
N LEU A 327 15.89 19.39 0.76
CA LEU A 327 15.34 18.15 1.33
C LEU A 327 15.60 18.02 2.84
N ALA A 328 15.98 19.09 3.53
CA ALA A 328 16.32 19.06 4.96
C ALA A 328 15.21 18.42 5.81
N ASN A 329 13.95 18.81 5.59
CA ASN A 329 12.80 18.23 6.31
C ASN A 329 12.59 16.74 5.98
N MET A 330 12.95 16.31 4.77
CA MET A 330 12.85 14.90 4.39
C MET A 330 13.96 14.06 5.03
N ALA A 331 15.12 14.65 5.32
CA ALA A 331 16.19 13.97 6.03
C ALA A 331 15.77 13.55 7.45
N GLU A 332 14.85 14.26 8.08
CA GLU A 332 14.26 13.87 9.38
C GLU A 332 13.45 12.58 9.29
N VAL A 333 12.87 12.28 8.12
CA VAL A 333 12.09 11.05 7.87
C VAL A 333 13.00 9.82 7.81
N ASP A 334 14.29 9.97 7.46
CA ASP A 334 15.19 8.83 7.25
C ASP A 334 15.32 7.93 8.48
N LEU A 335 15.42 8.51 9.68
CA LEU A 335 15.51 7.73 10.92
C LEU A 335 14.25 6.87 11.12
N HIS A 336 13.08 7.51 11.04
CA HIS A 336 11.79 6.83 11.20
C HIS A 336 11.52 5.81 10.09
N TRP A 337 11.97 6.08 8.86
CA TRP A 337 11.84 5.17 7.74
C TRP A 337 12.66 3.89 7.93
N ARG A 338 13.90 4.01 8.44
CA ARG A 338 14.75 2.86 8.77
C ARG A 338 14.12 2.01 9.87
N GLU A 339 13.59 2.65 10.90
CA GLU A 339 12.87 1.97 12.00
C GLU A 339 11.58 1.31 11.51
N TYR A 340 10.83 1.97 10.63
CA TYR A 340 9.63 1.43 9.99
C TYR A 340 9.93 0.15 9.19
N ILE A 341 10.96 0.17 8.33
CA ILE A 341 11.35 -1.03 7.56
C ILE A 341 11.77 -2.15 8.52
N GLN A 342 12.60 -1.85 9.52
CA GLN A 342 13.03 -2.83 10.52
C GLN A 342 11.84 -3.45 11.27
N SER A 343 10.88 -2.62 11.72
CA SER A 343 9.68 -3.07 12.41
C SER A 343 8.79 -3.93 11.51
N LEU A 344 8.70 -3.59 10.22
CA LEU A 344 7.94 -4.37 9.25
C LEU A 344 8.58 -5.74 8.98
N GLU A 345 9.91 -5.84 9.00
CA GLU A 345 10.64 -7.10 8.94
C GLU A 345 10.35 -8.01 10.14
N GLU A 346 10.39 -7.44 11.34
CA GLU A 346 10.10 -8.14 12.59
C GLU A 346 8.64 -8.62 12.62
N LEU A 347 7.71 -7.75 12.23
CA LEU A 347 6.30 -8.09 12.11
C LEU A 347 6.07 -9.21 11.09
N SER A 348 6.72 -9.13 9.92
CA SER A 348 6.69 -10.17 8.90
C SER A 348 7.19 -11.52 9.44
N SER A 349 8.23 -11.52 10.27
CA SER A 349 8.71 -12.73 10.94
C SER A 349 7.68 -13.27 11.94
N ALA A 350 7.04 -12.40 12.72
CA ALA A 350 6.00 -12.77 13.69
C ALA A 350 4.73 -13.35 13.03
N MET A 351 4.43 -13.00 11.78
CA MET A 351 3.33 -13.56 10.98
C MET A 351 3.61 -15.01 10.49
N SER A 352 4.73 -15.61 10.85
CA SER A 352 5.13 -16.95 10.39
C SER A 352 5.06 -18.00 11.52
N GLY A 353 4.97 -19.28 11.15
CA GLY A 353 4.96 -20.40 12.10
C GLY A 353 3.54 -20.90 12.41
N THR A 354 3.32 -21.46 13.60
CA THR A 354 2.07 -22.18 13.95
C THR A 354 0.81 -21.31 14.07
N TYR A 355 0.96 -19.99 13.96
CA TYR A 355 -0.12 -19.01 13.99
C TYR A 355 -0.18 -18.18 12.71
N ASP A 356 0.40 -18.67 11.60
CA ASP A 356 0.20 -18.03 10.31
C ASP A 356 -1.30 -17.99 9.93
N MET A 357 -1.70 -16.92 9.24
CA MET A 357 -3.10 -16.64 8.94
C MET A 357 -3.76 -17.71 8.09
N GLU A 358 -3.03 -18.25 7.12
CA GLU A 358 -3.49 -19.34 6.27
C GLU A 358 -3.80 -20.58 7.13
N HIS A 359 -2.88 -20.97 8.00
CA HIS A 359 -3.07 -22.09 8.91
C HIS A 359 -4.24 -21.89 9.87
N VAL A 360 -4.33 -20.73 10.53
CA VAL A 360 -5.39 -20.48 11.54
C VAL A 360 -6.78 -20.41 10.90
N LEU A 361 -6.92 -19.71 9.77
CA LEU A 361 -8.20 -19.60 9.08
C LEU A 361 -8.62 -20.93 8.45
N LEU A 362 -7.73 -21.58 7.70
CA LEU A 362 -8.07 -22.81 6.99
C LEU A 362 -8.28 -24.01 7.94
N ASN A 363 -7.80 -23.96 9.19
CA ASN A 363 -8.07 -25.00 10.20
C ASN A 363 -9.20 -24.64 11.17
N PHE A 364 -9.88 -23.50 11.00
CA PHE A 364 -10.97 -23.10 11.91
C PHE A 364 -12.11 -24.12 11.93
N HIS A 365 -12.48 -24.69 10.78
CA HIS A 365 -13.50 -25.74 10.71
C HIS A 365 -13.14 -26.95 11.61
N SER A 366 -11.86 -27.35 11.67
CA SER A 366 -11.40 -28.45 12.51
C SER A 366 -11.58 -28.11 14.01
N LEU A 367 -11.29 -26.87 14.38
CA LEU A 367 -11.51 -26.36 15.73
C LEU A 367 -13.01 -26.38 16.11
N VAL A 368 -13.89 -25.98 15.17
CA VAL A 368 -15.35 -26.06 15.34
C VAL A 368 -15.79 -27.52 15.48
N ASN A 369 -15.28 -28.43 14.65
CA ASN A 369 -15.62 -29.85 14.75
C ASN A 369 -15.24 -30.45 16.11
N HIS A 370 -14.06 -30.10 16.65
CA HIS A 370 -13.67 -30.51 18.00
C HIS A 370 -14.63 -29.98 19.08
N ALA A 371 -15.19 -28.77 18.89
CA ALA A 371 -16.17 -28.20 19.81
C ALA A 371 -17.46 -29.02 19.81
N LEU A 372 -17.94 -29.38 18.62
CA LEU A 372 -19.15 -30.18 18.43
C LEU A 372 -18.98 -31.61 18.99
N ILE A 373 -17.84 -32.25 18.75
CA ILE A 373 -17.53 -33.57 19.31
C ILE A 373 -17.52 -33.50 20.84
N ARG A 374 -16.89 -32.49 21.43
CA ARG A 374 -16.86 -32.32 22.89
C ARG A 374 -18.25 -32.11 23.48
N ALA A 375 -19.05 -31.25 22.86
CA ALA A 375 -20.43 -31.01 23.28
C ALA A 375 -21.28 -32.30 23.21
N ARG A 376 -21.08 -33.12 22.18
CA ARG A 376 -21.72 -34.44 22.05
C ARG A 376 -21.33 -35.39 23.17
N ILE A 377 -20.03 -35.52 23.46
CA ILE A 377 -19.52 -36.45 24.49
C ILE A 377 -20.08 -36.10 25.87
N ASN A 378 -20.14 -34.81 26.19
CA ASN A 378 -20.62 -34.33 27.49
C ASN A 378 -22.14 -34.07 27.52
N GLY A 379 -22.88 -34.48 26.49
CA GLY A 379 -24.28 -34.13 26.29
C GLY A 379 -25.20 -34.39 27.50
N PRO A 380 -25.13 -35.56 28.17
CA PRO A 380 -25.96 -35.84 29.34
C PRO A 380 -25.71 -34.88 30.51
N GLU A 381 -24.45 -34.62 30.85
CA GLU A 381 -24.06 -33.69 31.92
C GLU A 381 -24.48 -32.26 31.58
N LEU A 382 -24.25 -31.84 30.33
CA LEU A 382 -24.63 -30.52 29.84
C LEU A 382 -26.16 -30.32 29.87
N SER A 383 -26.95 -31.36 29.56
CA SER A 383 -28.41 -31.30 29.63
C SER A 383 -28.90 -31.11 31.07
N GLU A 384 -28.27 -31.78 32.04
CA GLU A 384 -28.60 -31.59 33.46
C GLU A 384 -28.27 -30.16 33.93
N GLN A 385 -27.09 -29.65 33.57
CA GLN A 385 -26.69 -28.29 33.90
C GLN A 385 -27.61 -27.24 33.26
N VAL A 386 -27.96 -27.42 31.99
CA VAL A 386 -28.93 -26.56 31.29
C VAL A 386 -30.29 -26.61 31.99
N ASN A 387 -30.78 -27.80 32.36
CA ASN A 387 -32.08 -27.91 33.06
C ASN A 387 -32.08 -27.18 34.41
N LYS A 388 -30.94 -27.12 35.11
CA LYS A 388 -30.80 -26.35 36.36
C LYS A 388 -30.85 -24.84 36.13
N VAL A 389 -30.36 -24.35 34.99
CA VAL A 389 -30.25 -22.91 34.68
C VAL A 389 -31.48 -22.39 33.94
N CYS A 390 -31.90 -23.07 32.88
CA CYS A 390 -32.98 -22.67 31.97
C CYS A 390 -34.31 -23.39 32.20
N GLY A 391 -34.34 -24.42 33.06
CA GLY A 391 -35.51 -25.30 33.21
C GLY A 391 -35.61 -26.34 32.08
N PRO A 392 -36.71 -27.13 32.05
CA PRO A 392 -36.89 -28.14 31.01
C PRO A 392 -37.08 -27.51 29.62
N PRO A 393 -36.64 -28.17 28.54
CA PRO A 393 -36.70 -27.62 27.18
C PRO A 393 -38.15 -27.38 26.74
N VAL A 394 -38.46 -26.13 26.41
CA VAL A 394 -39.73 -25.72 25.80
C VAL A 394 -39.58 -25.83 24.28
N ARG A 395 -40.32 -26.76 23.66
CA ARG A 395 -40.27 -27.01 22.22
C ARG A 395 -41.53 -26.53 21.51
N LYS A 396 -41.37 -25.97 20.32
CA LYS A 396 -42.46 -25.52 19.43
C LYS A 396 -42.29 -26.21 18.06
N PRO A 397 -43.38 -26.59 17.36
CA PRO A 397 -43.25 -27.15 16.02
C PRO A 397 -42.64 -26.12 15.08
N THR A 398 -41.51 -26.47 14.46
CA THR A 398 -40.94 -25.70 13.35
C THR A 398 -40.23 -26.68 12.42
N GLN A 399 -40.38 -26.50 11.11
CA GLN A 399 -39.70 -27.32 10.10
C GLN A 399 -38.48 -26.54 9.62
N SER A 400 -37.30 -27.05 9.93
CA SER A 400 -36.05 -26.55 9.38
C SER A 400 -35.91 -26.99 7.91
N PRO A 401 -35.67 -26.10 6.94
CA PRO A 401 -35.39 -26.48 5.57
C PRO A 401 -34.03 -27.20 5.49
N GLY A 402 -33.93 -28.21 4.62
CA GLY A 402 -32.65 -28.82 4.29
C GLY A 402 -31.75 -27.86 3.50
N CYS A 403 -30.43 -28.00 3.66
CA CYS A 403 -29.47 -27.25 2.85
C CYS A 403 -29.57 -27.62 1.37
N SER A 404 -29.75 -26.60 0.52
CA SER A 404 -29.54 -26.68 -0.93
C SER A 404 -28.24 -25.92 -1.24
N PHE A 405 -27.19 -26.65 -1.62
CA PHE A 405 -26.02 -26.07 -2.28
C PHE A 405 -26.06 -26.52 -3.74
N ASP A 406 -26.16 -25.57 -4.67
CA ASP A 406 -25.95 -25.80 -6.10
C ASP A 406 -24.47 -26.16 -6.33
N GLN A 407 -24.14 -27.45 -6.23
CA GLN A 407 -22.79 -27.97 -6.54
C GLN A 407 -22.36 -27.67 -7.99
N ASN A 408 -23.30 -27.28 -8.87
CA ASN A 408 -23.05 -26.99 -10.28
C ASN A 408 -22.54 -25.57 -10.57
N LYS A 409 -22.44 -24.67 -9.57
CA LYS A 409 -21.82 -23.34 -9.79
C LYS A 409 -20.38 -23.20 -9.27
N ASP A 410 -19.90 -24.14 -8.46
CA ASP A 410 -18.55 -24.11 -7.88
C ASP A 410 -17.63 -25.27 -8.32
N ASN A 411 -18.08 -26.13 -9.24
CA ASN A 411 -17.17 -27.03 -9.96
C ASN A 411 -16.27 -26.32 -10.99
N GLN A 412 -16.41 -25.00 -11.15
CA GLN A 412 -15.43 -24.15 -11.83
C GLN A 412 -14.39 -23.53 -10.86
N GLY A 413 -14.52 -23.73 -9.54
CA GLY A 413 -13.59 -23.23 -8.51
C GLY A 413 -12.93 -24.32 -7.65
N LEU A 414 -13.42 -25.57 -7.72
CA LEU A 414 -12.85 -26.75 -7.07
C LEU A 414 -11.84 -27.51 -7.94
N LYS A 415 -11.10 -26.80 -8.81
CA LYS A 415 -9.73 -27.25 -9.07
C LYS A 415 -8.99 -27.02 -7.77
N MET A 416 -8.87 -28.10 -7.00
CA MET A 416 -7.74 -28.34 -6.10
C MET A 416 -6.56 -27.53 -6.63
N PHE A 417 -6.25 -26.41 -5.96
CA PHE A 417 -5.15 -25.56 -6.38
C PHE A 417 -3.96 -26.50 -6.49
N SER A 418 -3.55 -26.72 -7.73
CA SER A 418 -2.39 -27.52 -8.04
C SER A 418 -1.28 -26.88 -7.22
N ARG A 419 -0.67 -27.65 -6.33
CA ARG A 419 0.42 -27.24 -5.43
C ARG A 419 1.69 -26.76 -6.18
N ASP A 420 1.57 -26.53 -7.48
CA ASP A 420 2.63 -26.35 -8.46
C ASP A 420 2.63 -24.98 -9.15
N SER A 421 1.78 -24.01 -8.77
CA SER A 421 1.91 -22.65 -9.35
C SER A 421 1.49 -21.45 -8.49
N GLU A 422 1.12 -21.61 -7.22
CA GLU A 422 0.79 -20.46 -6.35
C GLU A 422 1.91 -20.18 -5.35
N GLU A 423 2.49 -19.00 -5.48
CA GLU A 423 3.42 -18.42 -4.52
C GLU A 423 2.72 -18.30 -3.16
N THR A 424 3.06 -19.18 -2.20
CA THR A 424 2.46 -19.16 -0.85
C THR A 424 2.56 -17.78 -0.19
N LEU A 425 1.61 -17.44 0.69
CA LEU A 425 1.62 -16.18 1.46
C LEU A 425 2.98 -15.95 2.14
N THR A 426 3.60 -17.03 2.63
CA THR A 426 4.93 -17.01 3.24
C THR A 426 6.03 -16.67 2.24
N SER A 427 6.01 -17.24 1.03
CA SER A 427 6.99 -16.94 -0.02
C SER A 427 6.91 -15.47 -0.43
N ARG A 428 5.71 -15.00 -0.78
CA ARG A 428 5.46 -13.61 -1.17
C ARG A 428 5.92 -12.62 -0.12
N ARG A 429 5.59 -12.89 1.16
CA ARG A 429 6.03 -12.05 2.28
C ARG A 429 7.54 -11.98 2.41
N LYS A 430 8.26 -13.10 2.27
CA LYS A 430 9.72 -13.12 2.35
C LYS A 430 10.37 -12.38 1.18
N GLU A 431 9.88 -12.61 -0.03
CA GLU A 431 10.37 -11.93 -1.23
C GLU A 431 10.16 -10.41 -1.14
N PHE A 432 8.95 -9.99 -0.78
CA PHE A 432 8.62 -8.58 -0.58
C PHE A 432 9.57 -7.91 0.41
N ILE A 433 9.74 -8.52 1.60
CA ILE A 433 10.64 -7.97 2.62
C ILE A 433 12.07 -7.86 2.08
N SER A 434 12.57 -8.90 1.42
CA SER A 434 13.92 -8.90 0.82
C SER A 434 14.13 -7.71 -0.12
N HIS A 435 13.16 -7.43 -1.00
CA HIS A 435 13.22 -6.28 -1.90
C HIS A 435 13.07 -4.94 -1.17
N LEU A 436 12.22 -4.87 -0.15
CA LEU A 436 12.03 -3.64 0.63
C LEU A 436 13.30 -3.24 1.39
N ARG A 437 14.11 -4.20 1.85
CA ARG A 437 15.39 -3.93 2.54
C ARG A 437 16.33 -3.04 1.74
N LEU A 438 16.31 -3.16 0.41
CA LEU A 438 17.15 -2.37 -0.49
C LEU A 438 16.84 -0.87 -0.40
N TYR A 439 15.64 -0.51 0.06
CA TYR A 439 15.18 0.86 0.24
C TYR A 439 15.31 1.37 1.67
N ARG A 440 16.03 0.64 2.55
CA ARG A 440 16.22 1.04 3.96
C ARG A 440 16.84 2.43 4.11
N ALA A 441 17.78 2.78 3.25
CA ALA A 441 18.48 4.06 3.27
C ALA A 441 17.97 5.04 2.18
N PHE A 442 16.74 4.84 1.68
CA PHE A 442 16.20 5.60 0.55
C PHE A 442 16.25 7.12 0.79
N TYR A 443 15.69 7.60 1.90
CA TYR A 443 15.63 9.03 2.19
C TYR A 443 17.01 9.62 2.53
N GLY A 444 17.84 8.91 3.28
CA GLY A 444 19.20 9.34 3.62
C GLY A 444 20.15 9.43 2.42
N GLY A 445 19.92 8.63 1.37
CA GLY A 445 20.72 8.64 0.14
C GLY A 445 20.10 9.43 -1.02
N LEU A 446 18.96 10.08 -0.81
CA LEU A 446 18.16 10.62 -1.91
C LEU A 446 18.89 11.75 -2.66
N ALA A 447 19.47 12.70 -1.94
CA ALA A 447 20.20 13.81 -2.56
C ALA A 447 21.35 13.32 -3.46
N ASP A 448 22.10 12.33 -2.98
CA ASP A 448 23.18 11.69 -3.71
C ASP A 448 22.67 10.95 -4.96
N HIS A 449 21.54 10.25 -4.86
CA HIS A 449 20.90 9.59 -6.00
C HIS A 449 20.43 10.59 -7.07
N LEU A 450 19.76 11.68 -6.67
CA LEU A 450 19.25 12.68 -7.61
C LEU A 450 20.38 13.43 -8.33
N CYS A 451 21.42 13.83 -7.58
CA CYS A 451 22.57 14.51 -8.17
C CYS A 451 23.42 13.58 -9.02
N GLY A 452 23.65 12.35 -8.57
CA GLY A 452 24.45 11.33 -9.27
C GLY A 452 23.89 10.91 -10.62
N ASN A 453 22.57 10.71 -10.71
CA ASN A 453 21.95 10.11 -11.88
C ASN A 453 21.37 11.13 -12.87
N GLU A 454 20.75 12.20 -12.37
CA GLU A 454 19.89 13.06 -13.19
C GLU A 454 20.44 14.49 -13.30
N LEU A 455 20.79 15.10 -12.16
CA LEU A 455 20.94 16.55 -12.06
C LEU A 455 22.36 17.06 -12.32
N ALA A 456 23.40 16.43 -11.77
CA ALA A 456 24.76 16.96 -11.84
C ALA A 456 25.50 16.56 -13.12
N ALA A 457 26.56 17.30 -13.42
CA ALA A 457 27.55 16.89 -14.41
C ALA A 457 28.32 15.64 -13.92
N ALA A 458 28.67 14.76 -14.85
CA ALA A 458 29.56 13.63 -14.56
C ALA A 458 30.96 14.13 -14.19
N ASP A 459 31.68 13.31 -13.42
CA ASP A 459 33.02 13.65 -12.93
C ASP A 459 33.98 14.00 -14.08
N GLY A 460 34.70 15.12 -13.90
CA GLY A 460 35.70 15.60 -14.87
C GLY A 460 35.14 16.41 -16.04
N LEU A 461 33.82 16.58 -16.17
CA LEU A 461 33.22 17.48 -17.15
C LEU A 461 33.14 18.93 -16.63
N PRO A 462 33.25 19.95 -17.51
CA PRO A 462 32.97 21.33 -17.13
C PRO A 462 31.54 21.48 -16.58
N CYS A 463 31.40 22.15 -15.45
CA CYS A 463 30.14 22.22 -14.72
C CYS A 463 29.88 23.62 -14.17
N TRP A 464 28.60 23.91 -13.92
CA TRP A 464 28.14 25.18 -13.36
C TRP A 464 28.25 25.19 -11.83
N ASN A 465 28.94 26.18 -11.28
CA ASN A 465 29.13 26.31 -9.82
C ASN A 465 28.17 27.30 -9.14
N GLY A 466 27.26 27.93 -9.89
CA GLY A 466 26.37 28.99 -9.40
C GLY A 466 26.74 30.40 -9.87
N GLU A 467 27.91 30.57 -10.50
CA GLU A 467 28.40 31.85 -11.03
C GLU A 467 28.98 31.71 -12.44
N ASP A 468 29.83 30.71 -12.68
CA ASP A 468 30.52 30.45 -13.94
C ASP A 468 30.72 28.94 -14.19
N ILE A 469 31.26 28.57 -15.37
CA ILE A 469 31.67 27.20 -15.70
C ILE A 469 33.08 26.93 -15.17
N VAL A 470 33.22 25.87 -14.38
CA VAL A 470 34.50 25.44 -13.81
C VAL A 470 34.86 24.02 -14.24
N ARG A 471 36.16 23.71 -14.28
CA ARG A 471 36.65 22.35 -14.59
C ARG A 471 36.62 21.39 -13.39
N ARG A 472 36.65 21.92 -12.17
CA ARG A 472 36.53 21.18 -10.89
C ARG A 472 35.88 22.09 -9.84
N TYR A 473 35.05 21.50 -8.98
CA TYR A 473 34.34 22.17 -7.89
C TYR A 473 34.73 21.53 -6.56
#